data_AF-A0AAU6A125-F1
#
_entry.id   AF-A0AAU6A125-F1
#
_cell.length_a   1.000
_cell.length_b   1.000
_cell.length_c   1.000
_cell.angle_alpha   90.00
_cell.angle_beta   90.00
_cell.angle_gamma   90.00
#
_symmetry.space_group_name_H-M   'P 1'
#
loop_
_entity.id
_entity.type
_entity.pdbx_description
1 polymer ?
#
loop_
_entity_poly.entity_id
_entity_poly.type
_entity_poly.pdbx_seq_one_letter_code
_entity_poly.pdbx_strand_id
1 'polypeptide(L)'
;MTKYVSVVCSGQVRVLSVNEAGPNPPTPVANGSNVFWQPVGGPTNVFDATLSVFDARLLVTELTSTGEVWQGVCTSTLPLTVPCTFTQMPTPPNT
;
A
#
# COMPACT_ATOMS: atom_id res chain seq x y z
N MET A 1 -2.21 5.20 17.08
CA MET A 1 -1.37 5.41 15.88
C MET A 1 -1.91 4.50 14.78
N THR A 2 -1.76 4.84 13.49
CA THR A 2 -2.19 3.96 12.39
C THR A 2 -0.98 3.31 11.76
N LYS A 3 -1.05 2.01 11.48
CA LYS A 3 -0.05 1.29 10.70
C LYS A 3 -0.69 0.55 9.53
N TYR A 4 0.16 0.24 8.55
CA TYR A 4 -0.22 -0.52 7.38
C TYR A 4 0.79 -1.64 7.13
N VAL A 5 0.29 -2.77 6.63
CA VAL A 5 1.11 -3.90 6.19
C VAL A 5 0.75 -4.20 4.74
N SER A 6 1.73 -4.40 3.88
CA SER A 6 1.52 -4.76 2.48
C SER A 6 1.88 -6.21 2.20
N VAL A 7 1.24 -6.78 1.19
CA VAL A 7 1.61 -8.07 0.59
C VAL A 7 1.39 -8.01 -0.91
N VAL A 8 2.28 -8.63 -1.68
CA VAL A 8 2.06 -8.89 -3.11
C VAL A 8 1.30 -10.21 -3.23
N CYS A 9 0.11 -10.18 -3.82
CA CYS A 9 -0.76 -11.33 -4.01
C CYS A 9 -1.29 -11.34 -5.43
N SER A 10 -1.00 -12.40 -6.19
CA SER A 10 -1.42 -12.56 -7.59
C SER A 10 -1.01 -11.37 -8.49
N GLY A 11 0.21 -10.87 -8.31
CA GLY A 11 0.77 -9.76 -9.11
C GLY A 11 0.23 -8.37 -8.75
N GLN A 12 -0.53 -8.23 -7.66
CA GLN A 12 -1.04 -6.94 -7.18
C GLN A 12 -0.70 -6.73 -5.71
N VAL A 13 -0.53 -5.47 -5.30
CA VAL A 13 -0.35 -5.13 -3.89
C VAL A 13 -1.69 -5.04 -3.17
N ARG A 14 -1.76 -5.64 -1.99
CA ARG A 14 -2.85 -5.48 -1.03
C ARG A 14 -2.30 -4.91 0.27
N VAL A 15 -3.07 -4.01 0.89
CA VAL A 15 -2.71 -3.39 2.15
C VAL A 15 -3.76 -3.69 3.23
N LEU A 16 -3.26 -4.06 4.41
CA LEU A 16 -4.00 -4.21 5.65
C LEU A 16 -3.85 -2.95 6.48
N SER A 17 -4.96 -2.40 6.97
CA SER A 17 -4.96 -1.31 7.94
C SER A 17 -4.93 -1.86 9.36
N VAL A 18 -4.09 -1.30 10.24
CA VAL A 18 -3.96 -1.72 11.64
C VAL A 18 -4.16 -0.51 12.55
N ASN A 19 -5.12 -0.63 13.46
CA ASN A 19 -5.34 0.34 14.53
C ASN A 19 -4.41 0.03 15.71
N GLU A 20 -3.48 0.94 15.99
CA GLU A 20 -2.62 0.89 17.19
C GLU A 20 -3.03 1.99 18.19
N ALA A 21 -4.29 2.42 18.21
CA ALA A 21 -4.77 3.39 19.20
C ALA A 21 -5.22 2.71 20.50
N GLY A 22 -4.74 3.23 21.63
CA GLY A 22 -5.23 2.87 22.96
C GLY A 22 -4.43 1.76 23.65
N PRO A 23 -4.95 1.23 24.78
CA PRO A 23 -4.28 0.21 25.59
C PRO A 23 -4.43 -1.22 25.04
N ASN A 24 -5.25 -1.40 24.01
CA ASN A 24 -5.53 -2.71 23.44
C ASN A 24 -4.42 -3.14 22.49
N PRO A 25 -4.24 -4.46 22.26
CA PRO A 25 -3.36 -4.96 21.21
C PRO A 25 -3.73 -4.38 19.84
N PRO A 26 -2.76 -4.17 18.92
CA PRO A 26 -3.04 -3.74 17.56
C PRO A 26 -4.09 -4.61 16.87
N THR A 27 -5.12 -3.99 16.28
CA THR A 27 -6.22 -4.70 15.62
C THR A 27 -6.32 -4.39 14.14
N PRO A 28 -6.50 -5.41 13.27
CA PRO A 28 -6.85 -5.19 11.88
C PRO A 28 -8.17 -4.42 11.72
N VAL A 29 -8.23 -3.51 10.76
CA VAL A 29 -9.43 -2.72 10.46
C VAL A 29 -9.93 -3.07 9.06
N ALA A 30 -11.15 -3.60 9.00
CA ALA A 30 -11.85 -3.83 7.76
C ALA A 30 -12.41 -2.52 7.18
N ASN A 31 -12.63 -2.50 5.87
CA ASN A 31 -13.47 -1.49 5.26
C ASN A 31 -14.96 -1.70 5.56
N GLY A 32 -15.81 -0.78 5.07
CA GLY A 32 -17.27 -0.85 5.26
C GLY A 32 -17.95 -2.12 4.72
N SER A 33 -17.21 -2.98 4.01
CA SER A 33 -17.68 -4.25 3.43
C SER A 33 -17.05 -5.48 4.10
N ASN A 34 -16.50 -5.35 5.32
CA ASN A 34 -15.80 -6.42 6.04
C ASN A 34 -14.56 -6.97 5.31
N VAL A 35 -13.95 -6.19 4.41
CA VAL A 35 -12.71 -6.56 3.72
C VAL A 35 -11.51 -5.93 4.42
N PHE A 36 -10.59 -6.77 4.90
CA PHE A 36 -9.38 -6.34 5.60
C PHE A 36 -8.22 -6.02 4.65
N TRP A 37 -7.96 -6.90 3.67
CA TRP A 37 -6.89 -6.74 2.69
C TRP A 37 -7.40 -6.04 1.43
N GLN A 38 -7.09 -4.76 1.30
CA GLN A 38 -7.59 -3.94 0.20
C GLN A 38 -6.58 -3.86 -0.94
N PRO A 39 -6.94 -4.17 -2.19
CA PRO A 39 -6.06 -3.89 -3.32
C PRO A 39 -5.87 -2.38 -3.45
N VAL A 40 -4.62 -1.95 -3.60
CA VAL A 40 -4.32 -0.50 -3.66
C VAL A 40 -4.38 0.07 -5.08
N GLY A 41 -4.48 -0.78 -6.11
CA GLY A 41 -4.41 -0.38 -7.51
C GLY A 41 -3.05 -0.73 -8.11
N GLY A 42 -2.61 0.02 -9.13
CA GLY A 42 -1.30 -0.16 -9.76
C GLY A 42 -1.26 -1.23 -10.86
N PRO A 43 -0.06 -1.54 -11.38
CA PRO A 43 0.18 -2.64 -12.32
C PRO A 43 -0.23 -4.02 -11.77
N THR A 44 -0.40 -5.00 -12.67
CA THR A 44 -0.87 -6.36 -12.34
C THR A 44 0.22 -7.44 -12.36
N ASN A 45 1.47 -7.06 -12.64
CA ASN A 45 2.64 -7.94 -12.67
C ASN A 45 3.68 -7.54 -11.61
N VAL A 46 3.21 -7.07 -10.45
CA VAL A 46 4.07 -6.67 -9.33
C VAL A 46 4.84 -7.89 -8.81
N PHE A 47 6.15 -7.75 -8.74
CA PHE A 47 7.08 -8.73 -8.18
C PHE A 47 7.43 -8.40 -6.72
N ASP A 48 7.61 -7.11 -6.40
CA ASP A 48 7.94 -6.67 -5.05
C ASP A 48 7.28 -5.31 -4.75
N ALA A 49 7.06 -5.02 -3.47
CA ALA A 49 6.49 -3.75 -3.04
C ALA A 49 6.94 -3.32 -1.64
N THR A 50 7.17 -2.02 -1.48
CA THR A 50 7.51 -1.40 -0.20
C THR A 50 6.47 -0.35 0.19
N LEU A 51 6.27 -0.17 1.49
CA LEU A 51 5.34 0.80 2.04
C LEU A 51 6.07 1.81 2.92
N SER A 52 5.65 3.07 2.86
CA SER A 52 6.06 4.08 3.84
C SER A 52 4.90 5.01 4.16
N VAL A 53 4.83 5.48 5.40
CA VAL A 53 3.85 6.48 5.84
C VAL A 53 4.61 7.78 6.07
N PHE A 54 4.21 8.83 5.36
CA PHE A 54 4.82 10.15 5.44
C PHE A 54 3.74 11.22 5.32
N ASP A 55 3.72 12.20 6.23
CA ASP A 55 2.86 13.39 6.12
C ASP A 55 1.39 13.06 5.79
N ALA A 56 0.77 12.23 6.64
CA ALA A 56 -0.61 11.72 6.49
C ALA A 56 -0.90 11.01 5.14
N ARG A 57 0.12 10.56 4.43
CA ARG A 57 0.03 9.78 3.19
C ARG A 57 0.65 8.40 3.36
N LEU A 58 0.06 7.42 2.70
CA LEU A 58 0.68 6.12 2.47
C LEU A 58 1.28 6.14 1.06
N LEU A 59 2.57 5.87 0.97
CA LEU A 59 3.28 5.65 -0.28
C LEU A 59 3.48 4.15 -0.46
N VAL A 60 3.06 3.63 -1.60
CA VAL A 60 3.28 2.23 -2.02
C VAL A 60 4.17 2.26 -3.24
N THR A 61 5.39 1.74 -3.13
CA THR A 61 6.30 1.63 -4.28
C THR A 61 6.28 0.19 -4.77
N GLU A 62 5.99 -0.01 -6.04
CA GLU A 62 5.83 -1.32 -6.68
C GLU A 62 6.90 -1.52 -7.74
N LEU A 63 7.56 -2.68 -7.72
CA LEU A 63 8.48 -3.15 -8.74
C LEU A 63 7.78 -4.23 -9.55
N THR A 64 7.60 -4.01 -10.85
CA THR A 64 7.02 -5.01 -11.75
C THR A 64 8.05 -6.05 -12.19
N SER A 65 7.58 -7.20 -12.67
CA SER A 65 8.44 -8.24 -13.25
C SER A 65 9.19 -7.78 -14.52
N THR A 66 8.78 -6.67 -15.13
CA THR A 66 9.45 -6.04 -16.28
C THR A 66 10.48 -4.99 -15.86
N GLY A 67 10.67 -4.77 -14.56
CA GLY A 67 11.62 -3.80 -14.02
C GLY A 67 11.09 -2.37 -13.95
N GLU A 68 9.79 -2.15 -14.15
CA GLU A 68 9.19 -0.83 -14.00
C GLU A 68 8.92 -0.55 -12.52
N VAL A 69 9.20 0.68 -12.10
CA VAL A 69 8.90 1.15 -10.74
C VAL A 69 7.71 2.10 -10.79
N TRP A 70 6.72 1.85 -9.95
CA TRP A 70 5.53 2.68 -9.81
C TRP A 70 5.38 3.14 -8.37
N GLN A 71 4.92 4.38 -8.17
CA GLN A 71 4.60 4.89 -6.83
C GLN A 71 3.12 5.25 -6.76
N GLY A 72 2.42 4.57 -5.87
CA GLY A 72 1.05 4.83 -5.45
C GLY A 72 1.02 5.76 -4.24
N VAL A 73 0.13 6.75 -4.28
CA VAL A 73 -0.13 7.65 -3.14
C VAL A 73 -1.59 7.52 -2.72
N CYS A 74 -1.81 7.22 -1.44
CA CYS A 74 -3.13 7.19 -0.79
C CYS A 74 -3.13 8.13 0.43
N THR A 75 -4.31 8.63 0.82
CA THR A 75 -4.48 9.26 2.14
C THR A 75 -4.39 8.19 3.22
N SER A 76 -3.59 8.44 4.26
CA SER A 76 -3.43 7.56 5.42
C SER A 76 -4.62 7.72 6.37
N THR A 77 -5.76 7.14 5.99
CA THR A 77 -6.96 7.03 6.82
C THR A 77 -7.12 5.62 7.38
N LEU A 78 -7.95 5.47 8.41
CA LEU A 78 -8.31 4.17 8.97
C LEU A 78 -9.80 3.91 8.73
N PRO A 79 -10.19 2.90 7.92
CA PRO A 79 -9.35 2.07 7.05
C PRO A 79 -8.74 2.89 5.89
N LEU A 80 -7.73 2.32 5.22
CA LEU A 80 -7.08 2.95 4.06
C LEU A 80 -8.13 3.30 3.00
N THR A 81 -8.07 4.54 2.48
CA THR A 81 -8.86 4.96 1.33
C THR A 81 -8.18 4.48 0.05
N VAL A 82 -8.87 3.63 -0.72
CA VAL A 82 -8.38 3.01 -1.97
C VAL A 82 -9.29 3.37 -3.15
N PRO A 83 -8.80 3.28 -4.40
CA PRO A 83 -7.43 2.98 -4.82
C PRO A 83 -6.45 4.15 -4.56
N CYS A 84 -5.16 3.86 -4.51
CA CYS A 84 -4.11 4.87 -4.57
C CYS A 84 -4.00 5.42 -5.99
N THR A 85 -3.50 6.66 -6.09
CA THR A 85 -3.14 7.24 -7.39
C THR A 85 -1.70 6.85 -7.71
N PHE A 86 -1.49 6.11 -8.81
CA PHE A 86 -0.18 5.64 -9.23
C PHE A 86 0.45 6.51 -10.30
N THR A 87 1.76 6.73 -10.20
CA THR A 87 2.60 7.36 -11.23
C THR A 87 3.82 6.47 -11.48
N GLN A 88 4.17 6.26 -12.74
CA GLN A 88 5.40 5.56 -13.10
C GLN A 88 6.60 6.41 -12.69
N MET A 89 7.52 5.82 -11.93
CA MET A 89 8.73 6.48 -11.48
C MET A 89 9.79 6.41 -12.58
N PRO A 90 10.65 7.43 -12.72
CA PRO A 90 11.77 7.35 -13.65
C PRO A 90 12.67 6.17 -13.28
N THR A 91 13.21 5.50 -14.29
CA THR A 91 14.24 4.47 -14.10
C THR A 91 15.38 5.06 -13.28
N PRO A 92 15.83 4.42 -12.19
CA PRO A 92 17.00 4.86 -11.46
C PRO A 92 18.20 5.02 -12.41
N PRO A 93 19.11 5.98 -12.18
CA PRO A 93 20.32 6.08 -12.98
C PRO A 93 21.09 4.76 -12.89
N ASN A 94 21.43 4.19 -14.05
CA ASN A 94 22.42 3.11 -14.12
C ASN A 94 23.78 3.76 -13.85
N THR A 95 24.26 3.75 -12.62
CA THR A 95 25.66 4.09 -12.33
C THR A 95 26.57 3.00 -12.83
#